data_AF-A0A2D5XZS3-F1
#
_entry.id   AF-A0A2D5XZS3-F1
#
_cell.length_a   1.000
_cell.length_b   1.000
_cell.length_c   1.000
_cell.angle_alpha   90.00
_cell.angle_beta   90.00
_cell.angle_gamma   90.00
#
_symmetry.space_group_name_H-M   'P 1'
#
loop_
_entity.id
_entity.type
_entity.pdbx_description
1 polymer ?
#
loop_
_entity_poly.entity_id
_entity_poly.type
_entity_poly.pdbx_seq_one_letter_code
_entity_poly.pdbx_strand_id
1 'polypeptide(L)'
;MNKCPRCDEANMREPLQINALSRTTRGVQDEPVYVCSDCGTDEGLEEYYGFATPQTEWPITGRTYGPEIEEMKVQYLKWCVAQ
;
A
#
# COMPACT_ATOMS: atom_id res chain seq x y z
N MET A 1 12.61 12.76 -7.81
CA MET A 1 12.23 11.53 -7.08
C MET A 1 10.80 11.22 -7.45
N ASN A 2 10.49 10.01 -7.91
CA ASN A 2 9.11 9.62 -8.22
C ASN A 2 8.35 9.41 -6.90
N LYS A 3 7.23 10.11 -6.73
CA LYS A 3 6.30 9.89 -5.62
C LYS A 3 5.40 8.70 -5.92
N CYS A 4 4.91 8.05 -4.87
CA CYS A 4 3.91 7.00 -5.02
C CYS A 4 2.62 7.60 -5.59
N PRO A 5 2.07 7.09 -6.70
CA PRO A 5 0.89 7.68 -7.33
C PRO A 5 -0.37 7.56 -6.46
N ARG A 6 -0.44 6.55 -5.57
CA ARG A 6 -1.59 6.33 -4.69
C ARG A 6 -1.64 7.30 -3.51
N CYS A 7 -0.51 7.61 -2.85
CA CYS A 7 -0.51 8.47 -1.66
C CYS A 7 0.21 9.81 -1.83
N ASP A 8 0.97 10.02 -2.91
CA ASP A 8 1.82 11.20 -3.18
C ASP A 8 2.88 11.54 -2.10
N GLU A 9 2.96 10.76 -1.03
CA GLU A 9 3.87 11.02 0.10
C GLU A 9 5.20 10.27 -0.04
N ALA A 10 5.12 8.94 -0.25
CA ALA A 10 6.29 8.06 -0.23
C ALA A 10 7.12 8.20 -1.51
N ASN A 11 8.45 8.13 -1.38
CA ASN A 11 9.34 8.03 -2.53
C ASN A 11 9.35 6.58 -3.06
N MET A 12 9.15 6.42 -4.36
CA MET A 12 9.24 5.13 -5.04
C MET A 12 10.70 4.68 -5.12
N ARG A 13 10.91 3.36 -5.00
CA ARG A 13 12.21 2.71 -5.18
C ARG A 13 12.47 2.45 -6.66
N GLU A 14 13.75 2.39 -7.04
CA GLU A 14 14.18 1.99 -8.38
C GLU A 14 14.99 0.68 -8.33
N PRO A 15 14.80 -0.24 -9.29
CA PRO A 15 13.78 -0.22 -10.35
C PRO A 15 12.34 -0.31 -9.80
N LEU A 16 11.37 0.31 -10.50
CA LEU A 16 9.96 0.39 -10.08
C LEU A 16 9.34 -0.95 -9.64
N GLN A 17 9.77 -2.06 -10.27
CA GLN A 17 9.30 -3.42 -10.02
C GLN A 17 9.60 -3.94 -8.61
N ILE A 18 10.47 -3.26 -7.83
CA ILE A 18 10.74 -3.58 -6.42
C ILE A 18 9.59 -3.09 -5.50
N ASN A 19 8.80 -2.13 -5.96
CA ASN A 19 7.64 -1.64 -5.21
C ASN A 19 6.46 -2.62 -5.37
N ALA A 20 5.35 -2.35 -4.68
CA ALA A 20 4.18 -3.22 -4.76
C ALA A 20 3.42 -3.00 -6.07
N LEU A 21 3.10 -4.08 -6.80
CA LEU A 21 2.19 -4.01 -7.95
C LEU A 21 0.75 -3.75 -7.45
N SER A 22 0.14 -2.67 -7.93
CA SER A 22 -1.21 -2.29 -7.52
C SER A 22 -2.23 -3.37 -7.87
N ARG A 23 -3.19 -3.58 -6.97
CA ARG A 23 -4.32 -4.50 -7.16
C ARG A 23 -5.25 -4.10 -8.28
N THR A 24 -5.26 -2.82 -8.66
CA THR A 24 -6.13 -2.31 -9.71
C THR A 24 -5.57 -2.53 -11.13
N THR A 25 -4.38 -3.13 -11.27
CA THR A 25 -3.70 -3.35 -12.57
C THR A 25 -3.06 -4.75 -12.67
N ARG A 26 -3.69 -5.77 -12.09
CA ARG A 26 -3.16 -7.16 -12.10
C ARG A 26 -3.64 -7.99 -13.28
N GLY A 27 -4.48 -7.45 -14.15
CA GLY A 27 -4.94 -8.13 -15.36
C GLY A 27 -3.80 -8.36 -16.35
N VAL A 28 -3.91 -9.43 -17.14
CA VAL A 28 -2.90 -9.79 -18.17
C VAL A 28 -2.74 -8.71 -19.24
N GLN A 29 -3.75 -7.86 -19.42
CA GLN A 29 -3.78 -6.78 -20.41
C GLN A 29 -3.62 -5.39 -19.78
N ASP A 30 -3.45 -5.31 -18.45
CA ASP A 30 -3.32 -4.02 -17.77
C ASP A 30 -1.88 -3.50 -17.88
N GLU A 31 -1.73 -2.18 -17.99
CA GLU A 31 -0.43 -1.53 -17.78
C GLU A 31 -0.09 -1.58 -16.29
N PRO A 32 1.06 -2.14 -15.88
CA PRO A 32 1.39 -2.32 -14.46
C PRO A 32 1.64 -0.97 -13.78
N VAL A 33 0.86 -0.67 -12.76
CA VAL A 33 1.08 0.48 -11.88
C VAL A 33 1.66 0.01 -10.55
N TYR A 34 2.79 0.60 -10.17
CA TYR A 34 3.46 0.30 -8.91
C TYR A 34 3.18 1.37 -7.85
N VAL A 35 2.98 0.93 -6.61
CA VAL A 35 2.73 1.76 -5.41
C VAL A 35 3.73 1.42 -4.31
N CYS A 36 3.93 2.31 -3.33
CA CYS A 36 4.84 2.04 -2.22
C CYS A 36 4.38 0.81 -1.40
N SER A 37 5.29 0.16 -0.69
CA SER A 37 4.99 -1.07 0.08
C SER A 37 3.83 -0.91 1.06
N ASP A 38 3.72 0.27 1.66
CA ASP A 38 2.63 0.57 2.58
C ASP A 38 1.27 0.68 1.88
N CYS A 39 1.20 1.37 0.73
CA CYS A 39 0.00 1.39 -0.10
C CYS A 39 -0.35 -0.01 -0.63
N GLY A 40 0.64 -0.83 -0.97
CA GLY A 40 0.41 -2.22 -1.37
C GLY A 40 -0.14 -3.10 -0.25
N THR A 41 0.21 -2.81 1.00
CA THR A 41 -0.36 -3.45 2.20
C THR A 41 -1.79 -2.96 2.47
N ASP A 42 -2.07 -1.69 2.21
CA ASP A 42 -3.39 -1.10 2.35
C ASP A 42 -4.37 -1.68 1.31
N GLU A 43 -4.00 -1.68 0.03
CA GLU A 43 -4.73 -2.40 -1.03
C GLU A 43 -4.84 -3.90 -0.69
N GLY A 44 -3.81 -4.46 -0.05
CA GLY A 44 -3.80 -5.69 0.75
C GLY A 44 -5.13 -6.01 1.39
N LEU A 45 -5.44 -5.18 2.36
CA LEU A 45 -6.57 -5.31 3.23
C LEU A 45 -7.87 -4.93 2.52
N GLU A 46 -7.86 -3.91 1.67
CA GLU A 46 -9.04 -3.54 0.85
C GLU A 46 -9.56 -4.76 0.06
N GLU A 47 -8.68 -5.44 -0.70
CA GLU A 47 -9.09 -6.60 -1.51
C GLU A 47 -9.53 -7.77 -0.63
N TYR A 48 -8.91 -7.97 0.54
CA TYR A 48 -9.37 -8.96 1.51
C TYR A 48 -10.81 -8.68 1.98
N TYR A 49 -11.17 -7.40 2.18
CA TYR A 49 -12.52 -6.97 2.53
C TYR A 49 -13.45 -6.79 1.32
N GLY A 50 -13.00 -7.16 0.12
CA GLY A 50 -13.83 -7.25 -1.09
C GLY A 50 -13.88 -5.99 -1.95
N PHE A 51 -12.96 -5.04 -1.80
CA PHE A 51 -12.89 -3.86 -2.65
C PHE A 51 -11.44 -3.42 -2.96
N ALA A 52 -11.27 -2.43 -3.83
CA ALA A 52 -9.99 -1.73 -3.98
C ALA A 52 -10.31 -0.28 -4.34
N THR A 53 -9.67 0.68 -3.67
CA THR A 53 -9.87 2.10 -3.95
C THR A 53 -9.45 2.40 -5.40
N PRO A 54 -10.37 2.80 -6.30
CA PRO A 54 -10.09 2.93 -7.72
C PRO A 54 -9.07 4.06 -7.99
N GLN A 55 -8.29 3.93 -9.06
CA GLN A 55 -7.26 4.93 -9.41
C GLN A 55 -7.81 6.34 -9.66
N THR A 56 -9.10 6.46 -10.00
CA THR A 56 -9.80 7.76 -10.14
C THR A 56 -9.95 8.50 -8.81
N GLU A 57 -9.75 7.82 -7.68
CA GLU A 57 -9.81 8.39 -6.33
C GLU A 57 -8.40 8.59 -5.73
N TRP A 58 -7.35 8.42 -6.53
CA TRP A 58 -5.98 8.71 -6.11
C TRP A 58 -5.60 10.17 -6.45
N PRO A 59 -4.74 10.83 -5.65
CA PRO A 59 -4.12 10.31 -4.43
C PRO A 59 -5.10 10.28 -3.25
N ILE A 60 -4.99 9.24 -2.42
CA ILE A 60 -5.78 9.09 -1.19
C ILE A 60 -5.36 10.13 -0.14
N THR A 61 -6.32 10.65 0.64
CA THR A 61 -6.07 11.63 1.70
C THR A 61 -5.53 11.01 3.00
N GLY A 62 -5.56 9.69 3.11
CA GLY A 62 -5.11 8.92 4.26
C GLY A 62 -5.26 7.43 3.98
N ARG A 63 -4.45 6.59 4.64
CA ARG A 63 -4.49 5.13 4.45
C ARG A 63 -5.74 4.54 5.07
N THR A 64 -6.42 3.68 4.34
CA THR A 64 -7.67 3.04 4.76
C THR A 64 -7.48 2.24 6.06
N TYR A 65 -6.37 1.51 6.17
CA TYR A 65 -6.03 0.66 7.32
C TYR A 65 -4.71 1.07 8.01
N GLY A 66 -4.25 2.29 7.78
CA GLY A 66 -3.00 2.80 8.37
C GLY A 66 -2.98 2.72 9.90
N PRO A 67 -4.02 3.20 10.60
CA PRO A 67 -4.09 3.15 12.06
C PRO A 67 -4.03 1.72 12.63
N GLU A 68 -4.79 0.79 12.05
CA GLU A 68 -4.86 -0.61 12.48
C GLU A 68 -3.52 -1.32 12.30
N ILE A 69 -2.86 -1.09 11.16
CA ILE A 69 -1.50 -1.62 10.89
C ILE A 69 -0.51 -1.07 11.94
N GLU A 70 -0.61 0.21 12.29
CA GLU A 70 0.30 0.82 13.26
C GLU A 70 0.07 0.28 14.68
N GLU A 71 -1.18 0.07 15.07
CA GLU A 71 -1.50 -0.58 16.34
C GLU A 71 -0.92 -2.00 16.41
N MET A 72 -1.10 -2.79 15.34
CA MET A 72 -0.54 -4.15 15.25
C MET A 72 0.99 -4.15 15.40
N LYS A 73 1.69 -3.20 14.76
CA LYS A 73 3.15 -3.06 14.90
C LYS A 73 3.54 -2.74 16.34
N VAL A 74 2.83 -1.82 17.00
CA VAL A 74 3.10 -1.47 18.40
C VAL A 74 2.91 -2.67 19.32
N GLN A 75 1.83 -3.45 19.12
CA GLN A 75 1.59 -4.67 19.90
C GLN A 75 2.68 -5.73 19.67
N TYR A 76 3.08 -5.95 18.42
CA TYR A 76 4.17 -6.87 18.09
C TYR A 76 5.49 -6.48 18.75
N LEU A 77 5.86 -5.18 18.69
CA LEU A 77 7.07 -4.68 19.33
C LEU A 77 7.04 -4.88 20.85
N LYS A 78 5.90 -4.63 21.51
CA LYS A 78 5.73 -4.89 22.95
C LYS A 78 5.94 -6.36 23.28
N TRP A 79 5.43 -7.28 22.45
CA TRP A 79 5.63 -8.71 22.63
C TRP A 79 7.10 -9.12 22.46
N CYS A 80 7.80 -8.59 21.46
CA CYS A 80 9.22 -8.88 21.22
C CYS A 80 10.13 -8.40 22.36
N VAL A 81 9.82 -7.26 22.98
CA VAL A 81 10.63 -6.69 24.07
C VAL A 81 10.36 -7.37 25.42
N ALA A 82 9.23 -8.07 25.55
CA ALA A 82 8.86 -8.79 26.76
C ALA A 82 9.47 -10.21 26.86
N GLN A 83 10.28 -10.62 25.87
CA GLN A 83 11.01 -11.89 25.82
C GLN A 83 12.49 -11.68 26.14
#